data_AF-A0A2L2LH88-F1
#
_entry.id   AF-A0A2L2LH88-F1
#
_cell.length_a   1.000
_cell.length_b   1.000
_cell.length_c   1.000
_cell.angle_alpha   90.00
_cell.angle_beta   90.00
_cell.angle_gamma   90.00
#
_symmetry.space_group_name_H-M   'P 1'
#
loop_
_entity.id
_entity.type
_entity.pdbx_description
1 polymer ?
#
loop_
_entity_poly.entity_id
_entity_poly.type
_entity_poly.pdbx_seq_one_letter_code
_entity_poly.pdbx_strand_id
1 'polypeptide(L)'
;MPSIVTRTVSTERMISGPTSSATDGNVVWVPSKSIWTCSLTLITLVFGPATFGWDALALFVVTTAITICAGHSVGMHRLLIHRSFQTSKAVEYILVYLGTLVGMAGPFGMIHAHDIRDWAQRQHECHPLHAHRRWFLADAWWQMHCAVKLRQPPTFVIEKAVREDRFYQFLERTWMAQQLPWAALFFFVGGWTWLVWGIAVRVSVSLTGHWLIGHFAHRRGHQGWSVDDVAVQGYNLPAFGLVTFGEAFHGNHHAFPQSARLGLERGQIDLGWTLIQVLMALGLAKEVKLPENTQPRDGLRRVAGAEAYVPRTCLRTCKGCPISAGRT
;
A
#
# COMPACT_ATOMS: atom_id res chain seq x y z
N MET A 1 -23.79 -24.26 -24.65
CA MET A 1 -24.28 -23.14 -23.83
C MET A 1 -23.32 -21.99 -24.05
N PRO A 2 -23.75 -20.80 -24.49
CA PRO A 2 -22.87 -19.66 -24.54
C PRO A 2 -22.47 -19.33 -23.10
N SER A 3 -21.18 -19.44 -22.79
CA SER A 3 -20.66 -18.96 -21.51
C SER A 3 -21.05 -17.49 -21.41
N ILE A 4 -21.75 -17.12 -20.33
CA ILE A 4 -21.92 -15.72 -19.98
C ILE A 4 -20.50 -15.21 -19.77
N VAL A 5 -19.97 -14.49 -20.76
CA VAL A 5 -18.67 -13.82 -20.61
C VAL A 5 -18.94 -12.69 -19.62
N THR A 6 -18.66 -12.95 -18.34
CA THR A 6 -18.73 -11.93 -17.30
C THR A 6 -17.69 -10.88 -17.66
N ARG A 7 -18.17 -9.75 -18.20
CA ARG A 7 -17.31 -8.65 -18.66
C ARG A 7 -16.55 -8.11 -17.45
N THR A 8 -15.22 -8.06 -17.55
CA THR A 8 -14.39 -7.51 -16.49
C THR A 8 -14.58 -6.00 -16.38
N VAL A 9 -14.63 -5.46 -15.16
CA VAL A 9 -14.75 -4.03 -14.88
C VAL A 9 -13.38 -3.35 -14.96
N SER A 10 -13.33 -2.11 -15.42
CA SER A 10 -12.12 -1.29 -15.44
C SER A 10 -11.90 -0.57 -14.10
N THR A 11 -10.66 -0.24 -13.80
CA THR A 11 -10.30 0.76 -12.77
C THR A 11 -9.60 1.94 -13.42
N GLU A 12 -9.18 2.94 -12.63
CA GLU A 12 -8.56 4.18 -13.13
C GLU A 12 -7.35 3.92 -14.05
N ARG A 13 -6.46 3.00 -13.66
CA ARG A 13 -5.26 2.67 -14.44
C ARG A 13 -5.29 1.30 -15.10
N MET A 14 -6.25 0.44 -14.80
CA MET A 14 -6.37 -0.90 -15.42
C MET A 14 -7.64 -0.96 -16.28
N ILE A 15 -7.44 -0.80 -17.59
CA ILE A 15 -8.53 -0.72 -18.56
C ILE A 15 -8.80 -2.11 -19.14
N SER A 16 -9.96 -2.68 -18.83
CA SER A 16 -10.40 -3.98 -19.35
C SER A 16 -10.79 -3.90 -20.82
N GLY A 17 -10.26 -4.82 -21.62
CA GLY A 17 -10.71 -5.08 -22.98
C GLY A 17 -11.79 -6.18 -23.03
N PRO A 18 -12.37 -6.46 -24.21
CA PRO A 18 -13.41 -7.50 -24.36
C PRO A 18 -12.97 -8.91 -23.95
N THR A 19 -11.66 -9.19 -24.01
CA THR A 19 -11.07 -10.50 -23.71
C THR A 19 -10.30 -10.52 -22.39
N SER A 20 -10.26 -9.41 -21.64
CA SER A 20 -9.46 -9.32 -20.42
C SER A 20 -9.97 -10.30 -19.36
N SER A 21 -9.05 -11.03 -18.72
CA SER A 21 -9.32 -12.04 -17.70
C SER A 21 -8.46 -11.83 -16.46
N ALA A 22 -9.09 -11.84 -15.29
CA ALA A 22 -8.41 -11.73 -14.01
C ALA A 22 -8.00 -13.09 -13.41
N THR A 23 -8.39 -14.19 -14.05
CA THR A 23 -8.16 -15.56 -13.56
C THR A 23 -7.17 -16.34 -14.42
N ASP A 24 -7.18 -16.13 -15.74
CA ASP A 24 -6.35 -16.88 -16.69
C ASP A 24 -4.92 -16.32 -16.75
N GLY A 25 -3.99 -17.00 -16.09
CA GLY A 25 -2.59 -16.64 -16.05
C GLY A 25 -1.75 -17.67 -15.30
N ASN A 26 -0.43 -17.53 -15.43
CA ASN A 26 0.52 -18.40 -14.74
C ASN A 26 1.33 -17.60 -13.72
N VAL A 27 1.62 -18.22 -12.58
CA VAL A 27 2.58 -17.70 -11.61
C VAL A 27 3.98 -17.90 -12.15
N VAL A 28 4.72 -16.80 -12.29
CA VAL A 28 6.10 -16.79 -12.77
C VAL A 28 7.03 -16.36 -11.63
N TRP A 29 8.13 -17.08 -11.47
CA TRP A 29 9.17 -16.71 -10.53
C TRP A 29 9.89 -15.44 -10.99
N VAL A 30 10.19 -14.55 -10.04
CA VAL A 30 10.90 -13.28 -10.29
C VAL A 30 12.28 -13.36 -9.61
N PRO A 31 13.35 -13.68 -10.35
CA PRO A 31 14.67 -13.92 -9.76
C PRO A 31 15.22 -12.72 -8.99
N SER A 32 15.11 -11.50 -9.54
CA SER A 32 15.62 -10.29 -8.89
C SER A 32 14.98 -10.02 -7.53
N LYS A 33 13.64 -10.11 -7.46
CA LYS A 33 12.87 -9.97 -6.22
C LYS A 33 13.23 -11.04 -5.20
N SER A 34 13.46 -12.27 -5.68
CA SER A 34 13.82 -13.39 -4.83
C SER A 34 15.21 -13.25 -4.25
N ILE A 35 16.21 -12.90 -5.07
CA ILE A 35 17.58 -12.65 -4.61
C ILE A 35 17.56 -11.52 -3.59
N TRP A 36 16.87 -10.41 -3.87
CA TRP A 36 16.73 -9.29 -2.95
C TRP A 36 16.14 -9.71 -1.60
N THR A 37 14.96 -10.35 -1.62
CA THR A 37 14.22 -10.73 -0.41
C THR A 37 14.96 -11.80 0.38
N CYS A 38 15.46 -12.85 -0.28
CA CYS A 38 16.18 -13.94 0.38
C CYS A 38 17.50 -13.45 0.99
N SER A 39 18.26 -12.61 0.28
CA SER A 39 19.56 -12.14 0.79
C SER A 39 19.40 -11.30 2.04
N LEU A 40 18.47 -10.33 2.04
CA LEU A 40 18.22 -9.49 3.21
C LEU A 40 17.63 -10.28 4.36
N THR A 41 16.76 -11.26 4.07
CA THR A 41 16.18 -12.13 5.11
C THR A 41 17.24 -13.03 5.72
N LEU A 42 18.14 -13.60 4.91
CA LEU A 42 19.25 -14.39 5.40
C LEU A 42 20.20 -13.56 6.27
N ILE A 43 20.58 -12.35 5.82
CA ILE A 43 21.38 -11.41 6.62
C ILE A 43 20.68 -11.10 7.94
N THR A 44 19.37 -10.84 7.91
CA THR A 44 18.55 -10.56 9.10
C THR A 44 18.57 -11.73 10.09
N LEU A 45 18.35 -12.95 9.61
CA LEU A 45 18.29 -14.13 10.47
C LEU A 45 19.65 -14.52 11.06
N VAL A 46 20.73 -14.35 10.29
CA VAL A 46 22.09 -14.73 10.73
C VAL A 46 22.73 -13.63 11.57
N PHE A 47 22.75 -12.39 11.06
CA PHE A 47 23.48 -11.29 11.68
C PHE A 47 22.62 -10.40 12.58
N GLY A 48 21.29 -10.40 12.43
CA GLY A 48 20.40 -9.61 13.29
C GLY A 48 20.60 -9.90 14.79
N PRO A 49 20.54 -11.18 15.22
CA PRO A 49 20.80 -11.54 16.63
C PRO A 49 22.24 -11.24 17.05
N ALA A 50 23.22 -11.52 16.20
CA ALA A 50 24.64 -11.34 16.50
C ALA A 50 25.06 -9.86 16.62
N THR A 51 24.28 -8.95 16.04
CA THR A 51 24.58 -7.50 16.01
C THR A 51 23.56 -6.67 16.78
N PHE A 52 22.72 -7.28 17.61
CA PHE A 52 21.72 -6.56 18.39
C PHE A 52 22.34 -5.51 19.31
N GLY A 53 21.75 -4.32 19.30
CA GLY A 53 22.01 -3.23 20.24
C GLY A 53 20.75 -2.38 20.42
N TRP A 54 20.58 -1.75 21.58
CA TRP A 54 19.41 -0.92 21.87
C TRP A 54 19.31 0.30 20.95
N ASP A 55 20.45 0.86 20.58
CA ASP A 55 20.60 1.94 19.60
C ASP A 55 20.23 1.48 18.18
N ALA A 56 20.64 0.27 17.78
CA ALA A 56 20.24 -0.33 16.51
C ALA A 56 18.74 -0.68 16.45
N LEU A 57 18.16 -1.15 17.56
CA LEU A 57 16.72 -1.34 17.67
C LEU A 57 15.98 0.01 17.53
N ALA A 58 16.46 1.06 18.20
CA ALA A 58 15.89 2.40 18.08
C ALA A 58 16.00 2.93 16.64
N LEU A 59 17.16 2.78 15.99
CA LEU A 59 17.35 3.11 14.58
C LEU A 59 16.33 2.39 13.70
N PHE A 60 16.20 1.07 13.86
CA PHE A 60 15.24 0.26 13.13
C PHE A 60 13.80 0.76 13.35
N VAL A 61 13.37 0.97 14.60
CA VAL A 61 11.99 1.42 14.90
C VAL A 61 11.72 2.78 14.27
N VAL A 62 12.61 3.76 14.45
CA VAL A 62 12.43 5.13 13.95
C VAL A 62 12.42 5.16 12.43
N THR A 63 13.40 4.54 11.78
CA THR A 63 13.49 4.54 10.31
C THR A 63 12.38 3.72 9.67
N THR A 64 11.94 2.62 10.29
CA THR A 64 10.76 1.86 9.86
C THR A 64 9.50 2.71 9.99
N ALA A 65 9.29 3.38 11.12
CA ALA A 65 8.12 4.22 11.33
C ALA A 65 8.05 5.37 10.31
N ILE A 66 9.17 6.03 10.04
CA ILE A 66 9.25 7.10 9.02
C ILE A 66 8.96 6.54 7.63
N THR A 67 9.64 5.47 7.22
CA THR A 67 9.53 4.95 5.84
C THR A 67 8.21 4.25 5.57
N ILE A 68 7.61 3.55 6.54
CA ILE A 68 6.28 2.94 6.36
C ILE A 68 5.17 3.99 6.48
N CYS A 69 5.17 4.84 7.53
CA CYS A 69 4.09 5.81 7.73
C CYS A 69 4.11 6.92 6.68
N ALA A 70 5.19 7.71 6.64
CA ALA A 70 5.27 8.84 5.71
C ALA A 70 5.54 8.34 4.28
N GLY A 71 6.40 7.34 4.14
CA GLY A 71 6.81 6.84 2.84
C GLY A 71 5.77 5.97 2.14
N HIS A 72 5.52 4.77 2.66
CA HIS A 72 4.63 3.82 2.01
C HIS A 72 3.16 4.21 2.14
N SER A 73 2.66 4.36 3.37
CA SER A 73 1.24 4.64 3.64
C SER A 73 0.80 5.99 3.06
N VAL A 74 1.48 7.08 3.43
CA VAL A 74 1.08 8.42 2.96
C VAL A 74 1.60 8.70 1.55
N GLY A 75 2.88 8.47 1.26
CA GLY A 75 3.51 8.82 -0.01
C GLY A 75 3.15 7.92 -1.18
N MET A 76 3.40 6.62 -1.07
CA MET A 76 3.16 5.69 -2.19
C MET A 76 1.67 5.35 -2.31
N HIS A 77 1.03 4.95 -1.22
CA HIS A 77 -0.31 4.41 -1.24
C HIS A 77 -1.38 5.51 -1.37
N ARG A 78 -1.50 6.41 -0.38
CA ARG A 78 -2.56 7.44 -0.40
C ARG A 78 -2.30 8.55 -1.42
N LEU A 79 -1.05 9.01 -1.55
CA LEU A 79 -0.72 10.13 -2.45
C LEU A 79 -0.49 9.69 -3.90
N LEU A 80 0.50 8.83 -4.15
CA LEU A 80 0.90 8.51 -5.53
C LEU A 80 -0.09 7.57 -6.24
N ILE A 81 -0.53 6.50 -5.56
CA ILE A 81 -1.45 5.50 -6.13
C ILE A 81 -2.88 6.02 -6.16
N HIS A 82 -3.46 6.36 -4.99
CA HIS A 82 -4.89 6.67 -4.89
C HIS A 82 -5.26 8.14 -5.08
N ARG A 83 -4.26 9.03 -5.17
CA ARG A 83 -4.48 10.48 -5.32
C ARG A 83 -5.50 11.01 -4.31
N SER A 84 -5.36 10.57 -3.06
CA SER A 84 -6.24 10.90 -1.95
C SER A 84 -6.10 12.33 -1.46
N PHE A 85 -5.02 13.02 -1.83
CA PHE A 85 -4.83 14.45 -1.60
C PHE A 85 -3.81 14.99 -2.61
N GLN A 86 -3.66 16.31 -2.66
CA GLN A 86 -2.67 17.01 -3.46
C GLN A 86 -1.67 17.73 -2.56
N THR A 87 -0.42 17.82 -3.03
CA THR A 87 0.67 18.52 -2.33
C THR A 87 1.65 19.10 -3.35
N SER A 88 2.63 19.89 -2.91
CA SER A 88 3.69 20.39 -3.79
C SER A 88 4.60 19.24 -4.24
N LYS A 89 5.25 19.38 -5.40
CA LYS A 89 6.16 18.35 -5.92
C LYS A 89 7.32 18.03 -4.97
N ALA A 90 7.82 19.01 -4.23
CA ALA A 90 8.88 18.79 -3.25
C ALA A 90 8.43 17.82 -2.13
N VAL A 91 7.24 18.04 -1.57
CA VAL A 91 6.68 17.17 -0.53
C VAL A 91 6.33 15.79 -1.12
N GLU A 92 5.72 15.76 -2.32
CA GLU A 92 5.42 14.52 -3.04
C GLU A 92 6.68 13.68 -3.23
N TYR A 93 7.77 14.27 -3.71
CA TYR A 93 9.05 13.58 -3.93
C TYR A 93 9.67 13.05 -2.65
N ILE A 94 9.64 13.82 -1.55
CA ILE A 94 10.14 13.35 -0.26
C ILE A 94 9.35 12.12 0.21
N LEU A 95 8.02 12.18 0.17
CA LEU A 95 7.18 11.07 0.61
C LEU A 95 7.35 9.83 -0.29
N VAL A 96 7.40 10.00 -1.61
CA VAL A 96 7.63 8.89 -2.56
C VAL A 96 9.04 8.30 -2.40
N TYR A 97 10.05 9.12 -2.15
CA TYR A 97 11.40 8.65 -1.88
C TYR A 97 11.46 7.78 -0.61
N LEU A 98 10.86 8.27 0.48
CA LEU A 98 10.75 7.49 1.73
C LEU A 98 10.02 6.16 1.51
N GLY A 99 8.99 6.13 0.65
CA GLY A 99 8.29 4.90 0.29
C GLY A 99 9.14 3.94 -0.52
N THR A 100 10.00 4.46 -1.40
CA THR A 100 10.99 3.67 -2.15
C THR A 100 11.99 2.99 -1.20
N LEU A 101 12.36 3.65 -0.11
CA LEU A 101 13.27 3.09 0.91
C LEU A 101 12.67 1.90 1.66
N VAL A 102 11.37 1.61 1.57
CA VAL A 102 10.79 0.37 2.14
C VAL A 102 11.32 -0.87 1.41
N GLY A 103 11.78 -0.72 0.16
CA GLY A 103 12.47 -1.81 -0.56
C GLY A 103 11.52 -2.84 -1.19
N MET A 104 10.29 -2.43 -1.54
CA MET A 104 9.32 -3.29 -2.24
C MET A 104 9.41 -3.16 -3.76
N ALA A 105 9.44 -1.93 -4.26
CA ALA A 105 9.51 -1.57 -5.67
C ALA A 105 9.80 -0.07 -5.79
N GLY A 106 10.11 0.39 -7.01
CA GLY A 106 10.05 1.79 -7.34
C GLY A 106 8.61 2.29 -7.57
N PRO A 107 8.43 3.58 -7.90
CA PRO A 107 7.10 4.19 -8.08
C PRO A 107 6.20 3.46 -9.07
N PHE A 108 6.72 3.06 -10.24
CA PHE A 108 5.89 2.46 -11.29
C PHE A 108 5.59 1.00 -10.97
N GLY A 109 6.58 0.25 -10.49
CA GLY A 109 6.38 -1.11 -10.02
C GLY A 109 5.36 -1.18 -8.88
N MET A 110 5.38 -0.21 -7.96
CA MET A 110 4.44 -0.16 -6.87
C MET A 110 3.01 0.17 -7.33
N ILE A 111 2.84 1.17 -8.20
CA ILE A 111 1.53 1.49 -8.80
C ILE A 111 0.99 0.27 -9.54
N HIS A 112 1.79 -0.36 -10.39
CA HIS A 112 1.35 -1.53 -11.16
C HIS A 112 0.94 -2.69 -10.25
N ALA A 113 1.78 -3.07 -9.28
CA ALA A 113 1.50 -4.18 -8.37
C ALA A 113 0.25 -3.95 -7.51
N HIS A 114 0.02 -2.71 -7.10
CA HIS A 114 -1.19 -2.32 -6.38
C HIS A 114 -2.42 -2.38 -7.30
N ASP A 115 -2.39 -1.66 -8.41
CA ASP A 115 -3.56 -1.46 -9.27
C ASP A 115 -3.99 -2.74 -9.97
N ILE A 116 -3.07 -3.65 -10.30
CA ILE A 116 -3.43 -4.93 -10.93
C ILE A 116 -4.12 -5.86 -9.94
N ARG A 117 -3.69 -5.84 -8.68
CA ARG A 117 -4.32 -6.60 -7.60
C ARG A 117 -5.70 -6.04 -7.32
N ASP A 118 -5.82 -4.73 -7.14
CA ASP A 118 -7.10 -4.05 -6.90
C ASP A 118 -8.08 -4.28 -8.04
N TRP A 119 -7.63 -4.15 -9.30
CA TRP A 119 -8.45 -4.47 -10.46
C TRP A 119 -8.90 -5.93 -10.44
N ALA A 120 -7.99 -6.88 -10.20
CA ALA A 120 -8.32 -8.30 -10.20
C ALA A 120 -9.33 -8.63 -9.10
N GLN A 121 -9.12 -8.14 -7.88
CA GLN A 121 -9.98 -8.38 -6.72
C GLN A 121 -11.40 -7.82 -6.87
N ARG A 122 -11.58 -6.78 -7.70
CA ARG A 122 -12.88 -6.18 -8.02
C ARG A 122 -13.69 -6.92 -9.09
N GLN A 123 -13.10 -7.92 -9.75
CA GLN A 123 -13.83 -8.77 -10.68
C GLN A 123 -14.67 -9.79 -9.90
N HIS A 124 -15.58 -10.52 -10.56
CA HIS A 124 -16.35 -11.60 -9.92
C HIS A 124 -15.46 -12.74 -9.41
N GLU A 125 -14.41 -13.07 -10.16
CA GLU A 125 -13.37 -14.03 -9.78
C GLU A 125 -11.99 -13.49 -10.13
N CYS A 126 -10.97 -13.93 -9.39
CA CYS A 126 -9.59 -13.53 -9.67
C CYS A 126 -8.59 -14.63 -9.36
N HIS A 127 -7.40 -14.51 -9.96
CA HIS A 127 -6.32 -15.47 -9.79
C HIS A 127 -5.94 -15.62 -8.30
N PRO A 128 -5.65 -16.84 -7.80
CA PRO A 128 -5.44 -17.08 -6.37
C PRO A 128 -4.30 -16.27 -5.72
N LEU A 129 -3.32 -15.83 -6.51
CA LEU A 129 -2.24 -14.93 -6.08
C LEU A 129 -2.78 -13.55 -5.65
N HIS A 130 -3.62 -12.92 -6.49
CA HIS A 130 -4.25 -11.64 -6.12
C HIS A 130 -5.24 -11.82 -4.98
N ALA A 131 -5.84 -13.00 -4.85
CA ALA A 131 -6.79 -13.31 -3.80
C ALA A 131 -6.17 -13.68 -2.44
N HIS A 132 -4.84 -13.83 -2.35
CA HIS A 132 -4.15 -14.38 -1.17
C HIS A 132 -4.70 -15.74 -0.70
N ARG A 133 -5.24 -16.57 -1.62
CA ARG A 133 -6.01 -17.78 -1.29
C ARG A 133 -5.15 -19.04 -1.08
N ARG A 134 -3.84 -18.99 -1.32
CA ARG A 134 -2.93 -20.12 -1.07
C ARG A 134 -2.61 -20.27 0.41
N TRP A 135 -2.33 -21.48 0.88
CA TRP A 135 -1.94 -21.71 2.27
C TRP A 135 -0.68 -20.91 2.63
N PHE A 136 -0.48 -20.63 3.92
CA PHE A 136 0.42 -19.59 4.44
C PHE A 136 1.79 -19.50 3.75
N LEU A 137 2.62 -20.55 3.72
CA LEU A 137 3.96 -20.43 3.12
C LEU A 137 3.93 -20.43 1.58
N ALA A 138 2.94 -21.06 0.95
CA ALA A 138 2.79 -20.95 -0.50
C ALA A 138 2.35 -19.54 -0.91
N ASP A 139 1.50 -18.89 -0.12
CA ASP A 139 1.16 -17.48 -0.32
C ASP A 139 2.37 -16.58 -0.08
N ALA A 140 3.15 -16.83 0.99
CA ALA A 140 4.41 -16.14 1.26
C ALA A 140 5.34 -16.22 0.06
N TRP A 141 5.54 -17.44 -0.46
CA TRP A 141 6.37 -17.67 -1.64
C TRP A 141 5.84 -16.90 -2.85
N TRP A 142 4.55 -17.02 -3.16
CA TRP A 142 3.95 -16.34 -4.32
C TRP A 142 4.06 -14.82 -4.21
N GLN A 143 3.69 -14.24 -3.07
CA GLN A 143 3.65 -12.80 -2.88
C GLN A 143 5.03 -12.17 -2.78
N MET A 144 6.04 -12.86 -2.25
CA MET A 144 7.38 -12.31 -2.07
C MET A 144 8.35 -12.69 -3.21
N HIS A 145 8.08 -13.74 -3.98
CA HIS A 145 9.04 -14.26 -4.98
C HIS A 145 8.49 -14.36 -6.40
N CYS A 146 7.18 -14.25 -6.59
CA CYS A 146 6.54 -14.44 -7.88
C CYS A 146 5.72 -13.22 -8.34
N ALA A 147 5.23 -13.30 -9.56
CA ALA A 147 4.20 -12.45 -10.14
C ALA A 147 3.22 -13.30 -10.96
N VAL A 148 2.03 -12.79 -11.26
CA VAL A 148 1.13 -13.44 -12.23
C VAL A 148 1.36 -12.84 -13.60
N LYS A 149 1.60 -13.68 -14.61
CA LYS A 149 1.51 -13.30 -16.01
C LYS A 149 0.15 -13.74 -16.53
N LEU A 150 -0.82 -12.81 -16.51
CA LEU A 150 -2.13 -13.04 -17.10
C LEU A 150 -2.00 -13.23 -18.62
N ARG A 151 -2.79 -14.14 -19.18
CA ARG A 151 -2.80 -14.40 -20.62
C ARG A 151 -3.45 -13.25 -21.39
N GLN A 152 -4.48 -12.65 -20.79
CA GLN A 152 -5.23 -11.51 -21.32
C GLN A 152 -5.35 -10.42 -20.23
N PRO A 153 -4.25 -9.71 -19.89
CA PRO A 153 -4.27 -8.68 -18.86
C PRO A 153 -5.12 -7.47 -19.29
N PRO A 154 -5.55 -6.61 -18.34
CA PRO A 154 -6.03 -5.28 -18.67
C PRO A 154 -4.87 -4.42 -19.19
N THR A 155 -5.20 -3.35 -19.91
CA THR A 155 -4.20 -2.35 -20.32
C THR A 155 -3.85 -1.46 -19.13
N PHE A 156 -2.58 -1.44 -18.74
CA PHE A 156 -2.09 -0.56 -17.69
C PHE A 156 -1.76 0.83 -18.26
N VAL A 157 -2.45 1.86 -17.78
CA VAL A 157 -2.28 3.25 -18.21
C VAL A 157 -1.96 4.13 -17.01
N ILE A 158 -0.70 4.56 -16.93
CA ILE A 158 -0.25 5.54 -15.94
C ILE A 158 -0.32 6.95 -16.53
N GLU A 159 -0.63 7.94 -15.69
CA GLU A 159 -0.75 9.35 -16.07
C GLU A 159 0.54 9.87 -16.69
N LYS A 160 0.44 10.67 -17.75
CA LYS A 160 1.59 11.19 -18.49
C LYS A 160 2.57 11.93 -17.57
N ALA A 161 2.04 12.77 -16.67
CA ALA A 161 2.82 13.54 -15.72
C ALA A 161 3.61 12.68 -14.71
N VAL A 162 3.21 11.43 -14.46
CA VAL A 162 3.95 10.49 -13.60
C VAL A 162 4.95 9.71 -14.43
N ARG A 163 4.53 9.24 -15.62
CA ARG A 163 5.35 8.43 -16.54
C ARG A 163 6.61 9.16 -17.00
N GLU A 164 6.47 10.45 -17.33
CA GLU A 164 7.52 11.28 -17.91
C GLU A 164 8.36 12.01 -16.85
N ASP A 165 8.00 11.86 -15.57
CA ASP A 165 8.73 12.46 -14.46
C ASP A 165 10.11 11.79 -14.28
N ARG A 166 11.18 12.58 -14.48
CA ARG A 166 12.55 12.09 -14.39
C ARG A 166 12.91 11.59 -12.99
N PHE A 167 12.33 12.17 -11.95
CA PHE A 167 12.57 11.74 -10.57
C PHE A 167 11.99 10.35 -10.34
N TYR A 168 10.75 10.10 -10.77
CA TYR A 168 10.13 8.77 -10.66
C TYR A 168 10.82 7.73 -11.52
N GLN A 169 11.25 8.07 -12.73
CA GLN A 169 12.05 7.16 -13.55
C GLN A 169 13.40 6.82 -12.89
N PHE A 170 14.05 7.78 -12.24
CA PHE A 170 15.28 7.53 -11.50
C PHE A 170 15.03 6.56 -10.35
N LEU A 171 14.03 6.84 -9.50
CA LEU A 171 13.67 5.95 -8.40
C LEU A 171 13.25 4.57 -8.89
N GLU A 172 12.48 4.48 -9.98
CA GLU A 172 12.06 3.21 -10.57
C GLU A 172 13.25 2.34 -10.98
N ARG A 173 14.25 2.93 -11.64
CA ARG A 173 15.43 2.17 -12.10
C ARG A 173 16.37 1.79 -10.96
N THR A 174 16.33 2.51 -9.84
CA THR A 174 17.37 2.43 -8.80
C THR A 174 16.82 2.07 -7.42
N TRP A 175 15.56 1.68 -7.29
CA TRP A 175 14.90 1.53 -5.98
C TRP A 175 15.65 0.63 -5.00
N MET A 176 16.28 -0.47 -5.46
CA MET A 176 17.14 -1.31 -4.61
C MET A 176 18.42 -0.57 -4.21
N ALA A 177 19.05 0.11 -5.16
CA ALA A 177 20.28 0.88 -4.94
C ALA A 177 20.06 2.12 -4.07
N GLN A 178 18.82 2.60 -3.89
CA GLN A 178 18.50 3.67 -2.94
C GLN A 178 18.82 3.31 -1.49
N GLN A 179 19.04 2.03 -1.18
CA GLN A 179 19.54 1.61 0.14
C GLN A 179 21.02 1.96 0.34
N LEU A 180 21.83 2.10 -0.72
CA LEU A 180 23.30 2.25 -0.61
C LEU A 180 23.75 3.52 0.13
N PRO A 181 23.17 4.71 -0.11
CA PRO A 181 23.56 5.90 0.66
C PRO A 181 23.29 5.74 2.16
N TRP A 182 22.16 5.12 2.52
CA TRP A 182 21.79 4.86 3.91
C TRP A 182 22.63 3.74 4.53
N ALA A 183 22.97 2.71 3.76
CA ALA A 183 23.88 1.67 4.16
C ALA A 183 25.26 2.24 4.53
N ALA A 184 25.82 3.09 3.67
CA ALA A 184 27.07 3.78 3.94
C ALA A 184 26.96 4.67 5.19
N LEU A 185 25.92 5.50 5.28
CA LEU A 185 25.70 6.36 6.45
C LEU A 185 25.61 5.57 7.75
N PHE A 186 24.79 4.53 7.79
CA PHE A 186 24.60 3.71 8.99
C PHE A 186 25.88 2.96 9.37
N PHE A 187 26.63 2.46 8.38
CA PHE A 187 27.92 1.85 8.62
C PHE A 187 28.93 2.82 9.21
N PHE A 188 29.03 4.04 8.69
CA PHE A 188 29.97 5.04 9.21
C PHE A 188 29.61 5.54 10.60
N VAL A 189 28.32 5.58 10.96
CA VAL A 189 27.86 6.07 12.26
C VAL A 189 27.90 5.00 13.35
N GLY A 190 27.43 3.78 13.05
CA GLY A 190 27.28 2.72 14.06
C GLY A 190 27.73 1.34 13.59
N GLY A 191 28.59 1.29 12.58
CA GLY A 191 29.23 0.08 12.10
C GLY A 191 28.26 -0.98 11.56
N TRP A 192 28.66 -2.23 11.70
CA TRP A 192 27.86 -3.38 11.25
C TRP A 192 26.50 -3.47 11.94
N THR A 193 26.42 -3.10 13.21
CA THR A 193 25.18 -3.10 13.99
C THR A 193 24.12 -2.20 13.35
N TRP A 194 24.46 -0.95 13.04
CA TRP A 194 23.53 -0.03 12.38
C TRP A 194 23.25 -0.41 10.93
N LEU A 195 24.26 -0.90 10.19
CA LEU A 195 24.07 -1.35 8.80
C LEU A 195 23.08 -2.51 8.72
N VAL A 196 23.25 -3.56 9.53
CA VAL A 196 22.39 -4.75 9.52
C VAL A 196 20.97 -4.37 9.93
N TRP A 197 20.80 -3.61 11.01
CA TRP A 197 19.48 -3.25 11.53
C TRP A 197 18.76 -2.19 10.70
N GLY A 198 19.48 -1.16 10.26
CA GLY A 198 18.94 -0.06 9.47
C GLY A 198 18.61 -0.44 8.02
N ILE A 199 19.23 -1.49 7.47
CA ILE A 199 18.98 -1.95 6.10
C ILE A 199 18.32 -3.34 6.08
N ALA A 200 19.04 -4.39 6.46
CA ALA A 200 18.56 -5.76 6.28
C ALA A 200 17.33 -6.05 7.14
N VAL A 201 17.43 -5.84 8.46
CA VAL A 201 16.30 -6.09 9.39
C VAL A 201 15.12 -5.21 9.00
N ARG A 202 15.34 -3.90 8.78
CA ARG A 202 14.32 -2.95 8.35
C ARG A 202 13.56 -3.40 7.11
N VAL A 203 14.27 -3.69 6.02
CA VAL A 203 13.64 -4.04 4.75
C VAL A 203 12.98 -5.42 4.82
N SER A 204 13.62 -6.42 5.43
CA SER A 204 13.03 -7.75 5.60
C SER A 204 11.76 -7.73 6.43
N VAL A 205 11.77 -7.09 7.61
CA VAL A 205 10.57 -6.99 8.46
C VAL A 205 9.48 -6.19 7.76
N SER A 206 9.84 -5.13 7.04
CA SER A 206 8.86 -4.35 6.26
C SER A 206 8.21 -5.21 5.18
N LEU A 207 8.99 -5.92 4.35
CA LEU A 207 8.48 -6.79 3.29
C LEU A 207 7.55 -7.88 3.84
N THR A 208 8.01 -8.60 4.87
CA THR A 208 7.21 -9.64 5.53
C THR A 208 5.96 -9.06 6.19
N GLY A 209 6.05 -7.90 6.84
CA GLY A 209 4.92 -7.22 7.45
C GLY A 209 3.83 -6.83 6.46
N HIS A 210 4.20 -6.25 5.30
CA HIS A 210 3.25 -5.92 4.24
C HIS A 210 2.55 -7.17 3.70
N TRP A 211 3.31 -8.25 3.50
CA TRP A 211 2.73 -9.53 3.09
C TRP A 211 1.77 -10.09 4.15
N LEU A 212 2.14 -10.09 5.44
CA LEU A 212 1.29 -10.60 6.52
C LEU A 212 -0.05 -9.86 6.59
N ILE A 213 -0.02 -8.53 6.51
CA ILE A 213 -1.25 -7.73 6.47
C ILE A 213 -2.08 -8.09 5.25
N GLY A 214 -1.48 -8.14 4.06
CA GLY A 214 -2.18 -8.56 2.84
C GLY A 214 -2.78 -9.97 2.95
N HIS A 215 -2.05 -10.92 3.54
CA HIS A 215 -2.51 -12.29 3.71
C HIS A 215 -3.75 -12.38 4.61
N PHE A 216 -3.70 -11.78 5.80
CA PHE A 216 -4.80 -11.86 6.75
C PHE A 216 -5.98 -10.99 6.36
N ALA A 217 -5.72 -9.77 5.87
CA ALA A 217 -6.75 -8.79 5.56
C ALA A 217 -7.56 -9.12 4.30
N HIS A 218 -7.12 -10.02 3.42
CA HIS A 218 -7.90 -10.46 2.25
C HIS A 218 -8.65 -11.79 2.47
N ARG A 219 -8.64 -12.33 3.69
CA ARG A 219 -9.24 -13.65 3.98
C ARG A 219 -10.48 -13.56 4.84
N ARG A 220 -10.32 -13.01 6.04
CA ARG A 220 -11.37 -12.93 7.05
C ARG A 220 -10.99 -11.93 8.13
N GLY A 221 -11.99 -11.33 8.76
CA GLY A 221 -11.78 -10.45 9.89
C GLY A 221 -12.97 -9.54 10.11
N HIS A 222 -12.74 -8.46 10.86
CA HIS A 222 -13.72 -7.41 11.06
C HIS A 222 -13.98 -6.67 9.73
N GLN A 223 -15.22 -6.35 9.40
CA GLN A 223 -15.55 -5.53 8.23
C GLN A 223 -16.74 -4.63 8.54
N GLY A 224 -16.56 -3.32 8.33
CA GLY A 224 -17.62 -2.33 8.47
C GLY A 224 -18.46 -2.15 7.21
N TRP A 225 -17.86 -2.50 6.07
CA TRP A 225 -18.37 -2.29 4.73
C TRP A 225 -18.12 -3.53 3.90
N SER A 226 -19.04 -3.85 3.01
CA SER A 226 -18.86 -4.91 2.01
C SER A 226 -19.20 -4.36 0.63
N VAL A 227 -18.57 -4.92 -0.39
CA VAL A 227 -18.86 -4.58 -1.79
C VAL A 227 -19.44 -5.81 -2.47
N ASP A 228 -20.59 -5.71 -3.09
CA ASP A 228 -21.20 -6.83 -3.79
C ASP A 228 -20.45 -7.17 -5.09
N ASP A 229 -20.60 -8.41 -5.55
CA ASP A 229 -20.07 -8.92 -6.83
C ASP A 229 -18.54 -8.81 -7.06
N VAL A 230 -17.74 -8.73 -5.98
CA VAL A 230 -16.28 -8.78 -6.05
C VAL A 230 -15.71 -10.13 -5.58
N ALA A 231 -14.56 -10.51 -6.13
CA ALA A 231 -13.88 -11.78 -5.88
C ALA A 231 -13.32 -11.83 -4.45
N VAL A 232 -12.93 -10.67 -3.90
CA VAL A 232 -12.25 -10.58 -2.61
C VAL A 232 -12.78 -9.39 -1.82
N GLN A 233 -13.26 -9.66 -0.60
CA GLN A 233 -13.50 -8.62 0.39
C GLN A 233 -12.19 -8.27 1.11
N GLY A 234 -12.05 -7.01 1.49
CA GLY A 234 -11.06 -6.58 2.47
C GLY A 234 -11.61 -6.69 3.89
N TYR A 235 -10.74 -6.95 4.85
CA TYR A 235 -11.05 -7.00 6.26
C TYR A 235 -10.10 -6.10 7.04
N ASN A 236 -10.63 -5.49 8.09
CA ASN A 236 -9.90 -4.69 9.05
C ASN A 236 -9.23 -5.60 10.08
N LEU A 237 -7.99 -5.27 10.46
CA LEU A 237 -7.24 -5.91 11.53
C LEU A 237 -6.94 -4.88 12.64
N PRO A 238 -7.93 -4.53 13.50
CA PRO A 238 -7.82 -3.34 14.36
C PRO A 238 -6.62 -3.33 15.30
N ALA A 239 -6.22 -4.49 15.82
CA ALA A 239 -5.06 -4.65 16.69
C ALA A 239 -3.73 -4.21 16.04
N PHE A 240 -3.68 -4.15 14.70
CA PHE A 240 -2.49 -3.80 13.94
C PHE A 240 -2.50 -2.37 13.41
N GLY A 241 -3.53 -1.57 13.70
CA GLY A 241 -3.64 -0.19 13.21
C GLY A 241 -2.43 0.68 13.58
N LEU A 242 -1.92 0.54 14.82
CA LEU A 242 -0.76 1.29 15.29
C LEU A 242 0.53 0.93 14.53
N VAL A 243 0.83 -0.37 14.39
CA VAL A 243 2.08 -0.86 13.79
C VAL A 243 2.09 -0.70 12.27
N THR A 244 0.90 -0.72 11.65
CA THR A 244 0.73 -0.53 10.21
C THR A 244 0.40 0.91 9.83
N PHE A 245 0.34 1.81 10.81
CA PHE A 245 0.01 3.22 10.62
C PHE A 245 -1.32 3.46 9.90
N GLY A 246 -2.28 2.54 10.07
CA GLY A 246 -3.62 2.57 9.46
C GLY A 246 -3.82 1.63 8.27
N GLU A 247 -2.76 1.06 7.70
CA GLU A 247 -2.86 0.17 6.52
C GLU A 247 -3.61 -1.14 6.80
N ALA A 248 -3.72 -1.53 8.08
CA ALA A 248 -4.50 -2.67 8.55
C ALA A 248 -6.02 -2.50 8.40
N PHE A 249 -6.55 -1.29 8.14
CA PHE A 249 -7.97 -1.06 7.89
C PHE A 249 -8.34 -1.33 6.43
N HIS A 250 -8.00 -2.54 5.98
CA HIS A 250 -8.06 -2.93 4.58
C HIS A 250 -9.50 -3.01 4.07
N GLY A 251 -10.47 -3.43 4.89
CA GLY A 251 -11.88 -3.44 4.51
C GLY A 251 -12.40 -2.05 4.21
N ASN A 252 -12.04 -1.06 5.04
CA ASN A 252 -12.38 0.33 4.80
C ASN A 252 -11.70 0.88 3.54
N HIS A 253 -10.43 0.53 3.34
CA HIS A 253 -9.69 0.90 2.14
C HIS A 253 -10.34 0.35 0.86
N HIS A 254 -10.69 -0.94 0.86
CA HIS A 254 -11.37 -1.59 -0.26
C HIS A 254 -12.75 -0.99 -0.54
N ALA A 255 -13.46 -0.52 0.50
CA ALA A 255 -14.72 0.21 0.34
C ALA A 255 -14.52 1.60 -0.28
N PHE A 256 -13.55 2.38 0.22
CA PHE A 256 -13.28 3.76 -0.18
C PHE A 256 -11.81 3.94 -0.60
N PRO A 257 -11.39 3.43 -1.76
CA PRO A 257 -9.97 3.34 -2.15
C PRO A 257 -9.31 4.72 -2.23
N GLN A 258 -10.06 5.73 -2.65
CA GLN A 258 -9.56 7.10 -2.79
C GLN A 258 -9.51 7.88 -1.46
N SER A 259 -10.06 7.35 -0.37
CA SER A 259 -10.07 8.04 0.92
C SER A 259 -8.66 8.17 1.50
N ALA A 260 -8.29 9.39 1.91
CA ALA A 260 -7.06 9.67 2.65
C ALA A 260 -7.08 9.08 4.07
N ARG A 261 -8.25 8.70 4.57
CA ARG A 261 -8.47 8.12 5.90
C ARG A 261 -8.89 6.67 5.76
N LEU A 262 -8.10 5.76 6.32
CA LEU A 262 -8.37 4.32 6.31
C LEU A 262 -9.10 3.90 7.60
N GLY A 263 -8.78 4.49 8.75
CA GLY A 263 -9.46 4.22 10.02
C GLY A 263 -10.80 4.97 10.15
N LEU A 264 -11.91 4.33 9.82
CA LEU A 264 -13.24 4.95 9.72
C LEU A 264 -14.13 4.77 10.96
N GLU A 265 -13.91 3.71 11.73
CA GLU A 265 -14.73 3.34 12.89
C GLU A 265 -14.02 3.69 14.21
N ARG A 266 -14.74 3.57 15.33
CA ARG A 266 -14.18 3.90 16.65
C ARG A 266 -13.04 2.93 16.98
N GLY A 267 -12.01 3.44 17.67
CA GLY A 267 -10.84 2.64 18.05
C GLY A 267 -9.86 2.32 16.90
N GLN A 268 -10.17 2.69 15.65
CA GLN A 268 -9.28 2.48 14.52
C GLN A 268 -8.18 3.55 14.46
N ILE A 269 -7.00 3.24 14.99
CA ILE A 269 -5.82 4.12 15.03
C ILE A 269 -5.16 4.20 13.65
N ASP A 270 -5.29 5.36 12.99
CA ASP A 270 -4.70 5.65 11.67
C ASP A 270 -3.67 6.80 11.78
N LEU A 271 -2.40 6.43 11.94
CA LEU A 271 -1.31 7.40 12.05
C LEU A 271 -0.95 8.05 10.71
N GLY A 272 -1.16 7.37 9.58
CA GLY A 272 -1.02 7.98 8.25
C GLY A 272 -2.01 9.12 8.05
N TRP A 273 -3.26 8.96 8.51
CA TRP A 273 -4.26 10.03 8.49
C TRP A 273 -3.89 11.17 9.44
N THR A 274 -3.31 10.84 10.59
CA THR A 274 -2.79 11.85 11.52
C THR A 274 -1.70 12.69 10.88
N LEU A 275 -0.77 12.06 10.14
CA LEU A 275 0.25 12.77 9.38
C LEU A 275 -0.34 13.66 8.28
N ILE A 276 -1.33 13.18 7.53
CA ILE A 276 -2.02 14.00 6.51
C ILE A 276 -2.69 15.21 7.16
N GLN A 277 -3.33 15.06 8.33
CA GLN A 277 -3.89 16.19 9.06
C GLN A 277 -2.84 17.22 9.48
N VAL A 278 -1.64 16.79 9.89
CA VAL A 278 -0.51 17.71 10.15
C VAL A 278 -0.12 18.45 8.87
N LEU A 279 0.00 17.74 7.74
CA LEU A 279 0.28 18.38 6.45
C LEU A 279 -0.81 19.38 6.05
N MET A 280 -2.08 19.09 6.31
CA MET A 280 -3.20 20.02 6.07
C MET A 280 -3.08 21.26 6.97
N ALA A 281 -2.78 21.09 8.26
CA ALA A 281 -2.61 22.20 9.20
C ALA A 281 -1.45 23.12 8.82
N LEU A 282 -0.40 22.56 8.20
CA LEU A 282 0.74 23.30 7.65
C LEU A 282 0.49 23.87 6.24
N GLY A 283 -0.68 23.62 5.64
CA GLY A 283 -1.02 24.06 4.28
C GLY A 283 -0.30 23.28 3.17
N LEU A 284 0.35 22.15 3.50
CA LEU A 284 1.09 21.28 2.59
C LEU A 284 0.22 20.21 1.93
N ALA A 285 -0.96 19.89 2.47
CA ALA A 285 -1.93 18.99 1.85
C ALA A 285 -3.24 19.71 1.56
N LYS A 286 -3.78 19.52 0.35
CA LYS A 286 -5.01 20.15 -0.19
C LYS A 286 -5.85 19.11 -0.94
N GLU A 287 -7.08 19.45 -1.29
CA GLU A 287 -7.99 18.59 -2.08
C GLU A 287 -8.08 17.15 -1.51
N VAL A 288 -8.19 17.07 -0.17
CA VAL A 288 -8.19 15.78 0.53
C VAL A 288 -9.52 15.05 0.28
N LYS A 289 -9.45 13.79 -0.12
CA LYS A 289 -10.59 12.92 -0.34
C LYS A 289 -10.90 12.12 0.91
N LEU A 290 -12.17 12.01 1.26
CA LEU A 290 -12.75 11.25 2.36
C LEU A 290 -13.99 10.50 1.85
N PRO A 291 -14.52 9.51 2.57
CA PRO A 291 -15.66 8.72 2.09
C PRO A 291 -16.86 9.57 1.63
N GLU A 292 -17.08 10.74 2.26
CA GLU A 292 -18.19 11.63 1.96
C GLU A 292 -18.06 12.37 0.62
N ASN A 293 -16.86 12.46 0.04
CA ASN A 293 -16.62 13.22 -1.20
C ASN A 293 -15.89 12.39 -2.28
N THR A 294 -15.70 11.09 -2.05
CA THR A 294 -15.25 10.15 -3.09
C THR A 294 -16.41 9.75 -4.00
N GLN A 295 -16.09 9.26 -5.19
CA GLN A 295 -17.12 8.75 -6.09
C GLN A 295 -17.91 7.60 -5.43
N PRO A 296 -19.25 7.58 -5.55
CA PRO A 296 -20.05 6.44 -5.15
C PRO A 296 -19.56 5.16 -5.84
N ARG A 297 -19.66 4.05 -5.11
CA ARG A 297 -19.26 2.74 -5.60
C ARG A 297 -20.45 1.80 -5.62
N ASP A 298 -20.69 1.20 -6.78
CA ASP A 298 -21.74 0.20 -6.95
C ASP A 298 -21.52 -1.02 -6.04
N GLY A 299 -22.60 -1.56 -5.51
CA GLY A 299 -22.58 -2.72 -4.59
C GLY A 299 -22.01 -2.42 -3.20
N LEU A 300 -21.58 -1.18 -2.91
CA LEU A 300 -21.08 -0.84 -1.58
C LEU A 300 -22.23 -0.76 -0.57
N ARG A 301 -22.13 -1.54 0.51
CA ARG A 301 -23.12 -1.55 1.60
C ARG A 301 -22.45 -1.58 2.97
N ARG A 302 -23.17 -1.03 3.96
CA ARG A 302 -22.78 -1.14 5.36
C ARG A 302 -23.13 -2.52 5.89
N VAL A 303 -22.20 -3.15 6.61
CA VAL A 303 -22.46 -4.44 7.26
C VAL A 303 -23.33 -4.21 8.50
N ALA A 304 -24.40 -4.99 8.63
CA ALA A 304 -25.32 -4.90 9.76
C ALA A 304 -24.58 -5.19 11.09
N GLY A 305 -24.83 -4.38 12.11
CA GLY A 305 -24.17 -4.51 13.42
C GLY A 305 -22.72 -4.03 13.46
N ALA A 306 -22.16 -3.50 12.36
CA ALA A 306 -20.88 -2.82 12.40
C ALA A 306 -20.94 -1.60 13.34
N GLU A 307 -19.81 -1.30 14.01
CA GLU A 307 -19.69 -0.12 14.87
C GLU A 307 -20.07 1.16 14.13
N ALA A 308 -20.45 2.21 14.85
CA ALA A 308 -20.82 3.47 14.20
C ALA A 308 -19.68 3.98 13.29
N TYR A 309 -20.01 4.28 12.03
CA TYR A 309 -19.13 5.08 11.18
C TYR A 309 -18.95 6.43 11.88
N VAL A 310 -17.72 6.91 11.98
CA VAL A 310 -17.44 8.21 12.58
C VAL A 310 -17.16 9.19 11.45
N PRO A 311 -18.20 9.80 10.84
CA PRO A 311 -18.01 10.86 9.86
C PRO A 311 -17.25 11.99 10.52
N ARG A 312 -16.31 12.60 9.80
CA ARG A 312 -15.65 13.79 10.32
C ARG A 312 -16.54 14.99 9.99
N THR A 313 -16.86 15.79 10.99
CA THR A 313 -17.11 17.22 10.80
C THR A 313 -15.76 17.91 10.89
N CYS A 314 -15.43 18.78 9.94
CA CYS A 314 -14.21 19.58 10.08
C CYS A 314 -14.35 20.49 11.31
N LEU A 315 -13.63 20.19 12.39
CA LEU A 315 -13.74 20.92 13.67
C LEU A 315 -13.14 22.33 13.61
N ARG A 316 -12.43 22.68 12.53
CA ARG A 316 -11.86 24.02 12.30
C ARG A 316 -12.05 24.43 10.85
N THR A 317 -12.25 25.71 10.64
CA THR A 317 -12.16 26.38 9.33
C THR A 317 -10.69 26.37 8.86
N CYS A 318 -10.22 25.22 8.38
CA CYS A 318 -8.93 25.10 7.72
C CYS A 318 -9.15 25.39 6.23
N LYS A 319 -8.39 26.31 5.61
CA LYS A 319 -8.40 26.48 4.15
C LYS A 319 -8.03 25.13 3.50
N GLY A 320 -8.91 24.57 2.67
CA GLY A 320 -8.71 23.27 2.01
C GLY A 320 -9.29 22.07 2.73
N CYS A 321 -10.13 22.26 3.76
CA CYS A 321 -10.88 21.14 4.33
C CYS A 321 -11.96 20.66 3.35
N PRO A 322 -12.04 19.35 3.02
CA PRO A 322 -13.01 18.84 2.06
C PRO A 322 -14.48 19.09 2.42
N ILE A 323 -14.75 19.38 3.69
CA ILE A 323 -16.09 19.51 4.25
C ILE A 323 -16.48 20.99 4.43
N SER A 324 -15.58 21.94 4.12
CA SER A 324 -15.90 23.38 4.15
C SER A 324 -16.60 23.88 2.88
N ALA A 325 -16.74 23.06 1.84
CA ALA A 325 -17.32 23.46 0.55
C ALA A 325 -18.86 23.36 0.45
N GLY A 326 -19.54 22.95 1.53
CA GLY A 326 -20.99 22.67 1.52
C GLY A 326 -21.87 23.57 2.39
N ARG A 327 -21.40 24.76 2.79
CA ARG A 327 -22.23 25.76 3.49
C ARG A 327 -22.24 27.07 2.71
N THR A 328 -23.07 27.13 1.68
CA THR A 328 -23.61 28.38 1.13
C THR A 328 -25.06 28.16 0.80
#